data_AF-A0A5C6PLW4-F1
#
_entry.id   AF-A0A5C6PLW4-F1
#
_cell.length_a   1.000
_cell.length_b   1.000
_cell.length_c   1.000
_cell.angle_alpha   90.00
_cell.angle_beta   90.00
_cell.angle_gamma   90.00
#
_symmetry.space_group_name_H-M   'P 1'
#
loop_
_entity.id
_entity.type
_entity.pdbx_description
1 polymer ?
#
loop_
_entity_poly.entity_id
_entity_poly.type
_entity_poly.pdbx_seq_one_letter_code
_entity_poly.pdbx_strand_id
1 'polypeptide(L)'
;MLVAVVTKTLELNKGEKHVHLFMLDIQISKRIRHAAANVLRECWLLHRTNLKRGNRGEHRRHQRCLLEAIRVFRHLRLKQRKLRDYVSEMVDLPKMQMIMCDLSANWNNSYRELEQRILSMEQKLDELSRCFHQTSELLSQVLLRRNPEIR
;
A
#
# COMPACT_ATOMS: atom_id res chain seq x y z
N MET A 1 26.71 14.49 26.97
CA MET A 1 26.32 15.32 25.80
C MET A 1 27.02 14.91 24.51
N LEU A 2 28.35 14.69 24.50
CA LEU A 2 29.09 14.35 23.28
C LEU A 2 28.53 13.14 22.51
N VAL A 3 28.24 12.04 23.21
CA VAL A 3 27.70 10.80 22.61
C VAL A 3 26.39 11.08 21.88
N ALA A 4 25.48 11.87 22.45
CA ALA A 4 24.19 12.19 21.84
C ALA A 4 24.33 13.08 20.59
N VAL A 5 25.31 13.99 20.58
CA VAL A 5 25.59 14.84 19.41
C VAL A 5 26.19 13.98 18.29
N VAL A 6 27.17 13.13 18.62
CA VAL A 6 27.83 12.24 17.66
C VAL A 6 26.84 11.24 17.06
N THR A 7 25.94 10.64 17.86
CA THR A 7 24.91 9.74 17.33
C THR A 7 23.98 10.47 16.37
N LYS A 8 23.54 11.69 16.71
CA LYS A 8 22.64 12.49 15.85
C LYS A 8 23.31 12.91 14.54
N THR A 9 24.62 13.16 14.55
CA THR A 9 25.37 13.49 13.32
C THR A 9 25.67 12.27 12.44
N LEU A 10 25.67 11.06 13.00
CA LEU A 10 25.92 9.81 12.26
C LEU A 10 24.64 9.13 11.77
N GLU A 11 23.47 9.56 12.27
CA GLU A 11 22.18 9.06 11.82
C GLU A 11 21.87 9.53 10.40
N LEU A 12 21.71 8.57 9.48
CA LEU A 12 21.29 8.85 8.12
C LEU A 12 19.91 9.51 8.07
N ASN A 13 19.77 10.51 7.21
CA ASN A 13 18.49 11.13 6.89
C ASN A 13 17.56 10.10 6.20
N LYS A 14 16.25 10.32 6.24
CA LYS A 14 15.23 9.46 5.61
C LYS A 14 15.51 9.20 4.13
N GLY A 15 15.94 10.23 3.38
CA GLY A 15 16.31 10.08 1.96
C GLY A 15 17.55 9.21 1.77
N GLU A 16 18.59 9.44 2.57
CA GLU A 16 19.82 8.63 2.53
C GLU A 16 19.55 7.17 2.91
N LYS A 17 18.69 6.93 3.90
CA LYS A 17 18.23 5.58 4.27
C LYS A 17 17.55 4.87 3.10
N HIS A 18 16.66 5.55 2.36
CA HIS A 18 16.03 4.97 1.17
C HIS A 18 17.05 4.59 0.11
N VAL A 19 17.98 5.49 -0.22
CA VAL A 19 19.03 5.21 -1.21
C VAL A 19 19.93 4.07 -0.74
N HIS A 20 20.33 4.07 0.53
CA HIS A 20 21.18 3.04 1.10
C HIS A 20 20.53 1.66 1.06
N LEU A 21 19.26 1.54 1.48
CA LEU A 21 18.50 0.29 1.43
C LEU A 21 18.31 -0.20 -0.01
N PHE A 22 18.06 0.71 -0.96
CA PHE A 22 17.97 0.39 -2.37
C PHE A 22 19.29 -0.16 -2.94
N MET A 23 20.42 0.48 -2.64
CA MET A 23 21.74 0.00 -3.04
C MET A 23 22.04 -1.37 -2.44
N LEU A 24 21.71 -1.59 -1.16
CA LEU A 24 21.86 -2.88 -0.49
C LEU A 24 20.99 -3.97 -1.14
N ASP A 25 19.76 -3.66 -1.53
CA ASP A 25 18.86 -4.64 -2.19
C ASP A 25 19.43 -5.11 -3.53
N ILE A 26 19.94 -4.18 -4.34
CA ILE A 26 20.61 -4.50 -5.62
C ILE A 26 21.81 -5.43 -5.37
N GLN A 27 22.65 -5.11 -4.38
CA GLN A 27 23.84 -5.91 -4.06
C GLN A 27 23.46 -7.32 -3.58
N ILE A 28 22.49 -7.43 -2.67
CA ILE A 28 22.02 -8.73 -2.17
C ILE A 28 21.39 -9.54 -3.31
N SER A 29 20.57 -8.92 -4.15
CA SER A 29 19.94 -9.58 -5.30
C SER A 29 20.97 -10.11 -6.30
N LYS A 30 22.06 -9.36 -6.55
CA LYS A 30 23.21 -9.85 -7.34
C LYS A 30 23.87 -11.07 -6.68
N ARG A 31 24.15 -11.00 -5.38
CA ARG A 31 24.77 -12.12 -4.64
C ARG A 31 23.89 -13.36 -4.57
N ILE A 32 22.57 -13.21 -4.44
CA ILE A 32 21.61 -14.33 -4.45
C ILE A 32 21.65 -15.06 -5.79
N ARG A 33 21.63 -14.32 -6.92
CA ARG A 33 21.73 -14.92 -8.25
C ARG A 33 23.03 -15.70 -8.42
N HIS A 34 24.15 -15.13 -7.96
CA HIS A 34 25.44 -15.81 -8.01
C HIS A 34 25.46 -17.08 -7.12
N ALA A 35 24.97 -16.99 -5.88
CA ALA A 35 24.89 -18.14 -4.98
C ALA A 35 23.97 -19.24 -5.53
N ALA A 36 22.84 -18.89 -6.15
CA ALA A 36 21.96 -19.84 -6.83
C ALA A 36 22.67 -20.55 -7.98
N ALA A 37 23.43 -19.82 -8.81
CA ALA A 37 24.23 -20.42 -9.86
C ALA A 37 25.27 -21.40 -9.30
N ASN A 38 25.93 -21.06 -8.19
CA ASN A 38 26.87 -21.96 -7.52
C ASN A 38 26.20 -23.23 -6.98
N VAL A 39 24.99 -23.13 -6.41
CA VAL A 39 24.21 -24.30 -5.99
C VAL A 39 23.95 -25.23 -7.18
N LEU A 40 23.49 -24.68 -8.31
CA LEU A 40 23.22 -25.47 -9.52
C LEU A 40 24.50 -26.12 -10.07
N ARG A 41 25.60 -25.36 -10.11
CA ARG A 41 26.91 -25.85 -10.55
C ARG A 41 27.38 -27.02 -9.71
N GLU A 42 27.36 -26.90 -8.37
CA GLU A 42 27.80 -27.98 -7.49
C GLU A 42 26.85 -29.18 -7.50
N CYS A 43 25.53 -28.97 -7.64
CA CYS A 43 24.57 -30.05 -7.85
C CYS A 43 24.91 -30.87 -9.10
N TRP A 44 25.18 -30.20 -10.23
CA TRP A 44 25.52 -30.87 -11.48
C TRP A 44 26.86 -31.62 -11.39
N LEU A 45 27.88 -31.00 -10.79
CA LEU A 45 29.19 -31.64 -10.59
C LEU A 45 29.09 -32.84 -9.65
N LEU A 46 28.31 -32.74 -8.58
CA LEU A 46 28.04 -33.84 -7.65
C LEU A 46 27.37 -35.01 -8.38
N HIS A 47 26.33 -34.73 -9.17
CA HIS A 47 25.65 -35.75 -9.99
C HIS A 47 26.63 -36.41 -10.98
N ARG A 48 27.47 -35.62 -11.66
CA ARG A 48 28.46 -36.13 -12.61
C ARG A 48 29.51 -37.04 -11.94
N THR A 49 29.96 -36.72 -10.73
CA THR A 49 30.91 -37.58 -10.00
C THR A 49 30.30 -38.90 -9.53
N ASN A 50 28.99 -38.93 -9.23
CA ASN A 50 28.27 -40.18 -8.94
C ASN A 50 28.28 -41.15 -10.13
N LEU A 51 28.12 -40.64 -11.35
CA LEU A 51 28.11 -41.45 -12.57
C LEU A 51 29.48 -42.06 -12.89
N LYS A 52 30.58 -41.36 -12.56
CA LYS A 52 31.94 -41.77 -12.92
C LYS A 52 32.58 -42.82 -12.01
N ARG A 53 31.84 -43.41 -11.04
CA ARG A 53 32.15 -44.55 -10.12
C ARG A 53 33.54 -44.68 -9.46
N GLY A 54 34.52 -43.83 -9.75
CA GLY A 54 35.91 -43.99 -9.30
C GLY A 54 36.45 -42.85 -8.44
N ASN A 55 35.83 -41.66 -8.43
CA ASN A 55 36.43 -40.48 -7.81
C ASN A 55 35.76 -40.03 -6.51
N ARG A 56 35.84 -40.90 -5.47
CA ARG A 56 35.26 -40.64 -4.13
C ARG A 56 35.74 -39.34 -3.49
N GLY A 57 36.99 -38.93 -3.76
CA GLY A 57 37.55 -37.67 -3.26
C GLY A 57 36.88 -36.43 -3.85
N GLU A 58 36.68 -36.41 -5.17
CA GLU A 58 35.97 -35.33 -5.86
C GLU A 58 34.49 -35.29 -5.47
N HIS A 59 33.86 -36.46 -5.29
CA HIS A 59 32.48 -36.53 -4.84
C HIS A 59 32.27 -35.84 -3.48
N ARG A 60 33.11 -36.16 -2.48
CA ARG A 60 33.07 -35.50 -1.16
C ARG A 60 33.40 -34.02 -1.23
N ARG A 61 34.25 -33.58 -2.17
CA ARG A 61 34.56 -32.16 -2.38
C ARG A 61 33.32 -31.42 -2.89
N HIS A 62 32.68 -31.89 -3.96
CA HIS A 62 31.47 -31.28 -4.50
C HIS A 62 30.31 -31.32 -3.52
N GLN A 63 30.19 -32.36 -2.70
CA GLN A 63 29.19 -32.42 -1.65
C GLN A 63 29.39 -31.32 -0.60
N ARG A 64 30.61 -31.11 -0.12
CA ARG A 64 30.93 -30.02 0.81
C ARG A 64 30.69 -28.64 0.18
N CYS A 65 31.13 -28.45 -1.06
CA CYS A 65 30.91 -27.21 -1.80
C CYS A 65 29.42 -26.94 -2.02
N LEU A 66 28.61 -27.96 -2.32
CA LEU A 66 27.16 -27.84 -2.46
C LEU A 66 26.49 -27.43 -1.15
N LEU A 67 26.84 -28.07 -0.03
CA LEU A 67 26.28 -27.72 1.28
C LEU A 67 26.62 -26.28 1.67
N GLU A 68 27.85 -25.84 1.41
CA GLU A 68 28.26 -24.45 1.66
C GLU A 68 27.52 -23.47 0.73
N ALA A 69 27.38 -23.79 -0.56
CA ALA A 69 26.61 -22.97 -1.49
C ALA A 69 25.13 -22.84 -1.06
N ILE A 70 24.51 -23.93 -0.59
CA ILE A 70 23.14 -23.92 -0.05
C ILE A 70 23.08 -23.05 1.21
N ARG A 71 24.04 -23.17 2.13
CA ARG A 71 24.11 -22.36 3.36
C ARG A 71 24.21 -20.87 3.02
N VAL A 72 25.12 -20.49 2.12
CA VAL A 72 25.31 -19.11 1.67
C VAL A 72 24.04 -18.59 0.99
N PHE A 73 23.43 -19.36 0.10
CA PHE A 73 22.18 -18.99 -0.56
C PHE A 73 21.04 -18.74 0.45
N ARG A 74 20.85 -19.63 1.42
CA ARG A 74 19.85 -19.49 2.49
C ARG A 74 20.12 -18.25 3.35
N HIS A 75 21.37 -18.01 3.72
CA HIS A 75 21.76 -16.83 4.48
C HIS A 75 21.44 -15.54 3.73
N LEU A 76 21.76 -15.47 2.43
CA LEU A 76 21.46 -14.30 1.59
C LEU A 76 19.95 -14.09 1.42
N ARG A 77 19.16 -15.15 1.26
CA ARG A 77 17.68 -15.09 1.22
C ARG A 77 17.10 -14.53 2.51
N LEU A 78 17.61 -14.95 3.67
CA LEU A 78 17.19 -14.40 4.96
C LEU A 78 17.56 -12.92 5.08
N LYS A 79 18.77 -12.54 4.65
CA LYS A 79 19.20 -11.13 4.64
C LYS A 79 18.31 -10.27 3.74
N GLN A 80 17.93 -10.77 2.58
CA GLN A 80 16.99 -10.09 1.68
C GLN A 80 15.60 -9.93 2.30
N ARG A 81 15.10 -10.95 3.02
CA ARG A 81 13.82 -10.85 3.72
C ARG A 81 13.86 -9.73 4.76
N LYS A 82 14.85 -9.75 5.66
CA LYS A 82 15.03 -8.70 6.68
C LYS A 82 15.10 -7.30 6.05
N LEU A 83 15.86 -7.14 4.96
CA LEU A 83 15.96 -5.86 4.26
C LEU A 83 14.60 -5.39 3.75
N ARG A 84 13.80 -6.29 3.17
CA ARG A 84 12.46 -6.00 2.68
C ARG A 84 11.51 -5.59 3.81
N ASP A 85 11.60 -6.26 4.94
CA ASP A 85 10.79 -5.94 6.12
C ASP A 85 11.11 -4.51 6.61
N TYR A 86 12.40 -4.14 6.70
CA TYR A 86 12.82 -2.76 7.02
C TYR A 86 12.32 -1.72 6.00
N VAL A 87 12.37 -2.05 4.71
CA VAL A 87 11.86 -1.14 3.67
C VAL A 87 10.35 -0.97 3.80
N SER A 88 9.61 -2.03 4.12
CA SER A 88 8.16 -1.96 4.36
C SER A 88 7.85 -1.01 5.51
N GLU A 89 8.49 -1.23 6.67
CA GLU A 89 8.28 -0.41 7.87
C GLU A 89 8.49 1.09 7.59
N MET A 90 9.50 1.45 6.81
CA MET A 90 9.81 2.84 6.49
C MET A 90 8.77 3.53 5.60
N VAL A 91 7.97 2.77 4.85
CA VAL A 91 6.92 3.28 3.95
C VAL A 91 5.51 3.10 4.49
N ASP A 92 5.31 2.34 5.56
CA ASP A 92 3.98 2.03 6.08
C ASP A 92 3.24 3.29 6.57
N LEU A 93 3.88 4.15 7.36
CA LEU A 93 3.25 5.40 7.81
C LEU A 93 2.94 6.36 6.64
N PRO A 94 3.86 6.65 5.69
CA PRO A 94 3.53 7.42 4.49
C PRO A 94 2.38 6.84 3.67
N LYS A 95 2.31 5.50 3.52
CA LYS A 95 1.19 4.84 2.83
C LYS A 95 -0.12 5.05 3.57
N MET A 96 -0.13 4.93 4.91
CA MET A 96 -1.32 5.20 5.71
C MET A 96 -1.77 6.66 5.58
N GLN A 97 -0.84 7.60 5.54
CA GLN A 97 -1.14 9.01 5.31
C GLN A 97 -1.77 9.24 3.94
N MET A 98 -1.23 8.62 2.89
CA MET A 98 -1.80 8.69 1.53
C MET A 98 -3.23 8.13 1.49
N ILE A 99 -3.44 6.93 2.05
CA ILE A 99 -4.78 6.31 2.16
C ILE A 99 -5.73 7.23 2.91
N MET A 100 -5.30 7.82 4.03
CA MET A 100 -6.11 8.73 4.83
C MET A 100 -6.50 9.99 4.06
N CYS A 101 -5.58 10.58 3.30
CA CYS A 101 -5.86 11.72 2.43
C CYS A 101 -6.90 11.37 1.36
N ASP A 102 -6.77 10.21 0.71
CA ASP A 102 -7.72 9.74 -0.29
C ASP A 102 -9.11 9.51 0.30
N LEU A 103 -9.19 8.88 1.47
CA LEU A 103 -10.47 8.69 2.18
C LEU A 103 -11.11 10.03 2.57
N SER A 104 -10.31 10.98 3.08
CA SER A 104 -10.81 12.31 3.46
C SER A 104 -11.35 13.08 2.26
N ALA A 105 -10.66 13.02 1.12
CA ALA A 105 -11.11 13.63 -0.12
C ALA A 105 -12.43 13.01 -0.60
N ASN A 106 -12.52 11.68 -0.61
CA ASN A 106 -13.75 10.96 -0.98
C ASN A 106 -14.91 11.31 -0.05
N TRP A 107 -14.67 11.32 1.25
CA TRP A 107 -15.68 11.72 2.25
C TRP A 107 -16.19 13.13 2.01
N ASN A 108 -15.28 14.08 1.77
CA ASN A 108 -15.66 15.48 1.53
C ASN A 108 -16.48 15.63 0.24
N ASN A 109 -16.16 14.86 -0.80
CA ASN A 109 -16.96 14.84 -2.03
C ASN A 109 -18.37 14.29 -1.79
N SER A 110 -18.50 13.16 -1.08
CA SER A 110 -19.81 12.60 -0.71
C SER A 110 -20.61 13.55 0.19
N TYR A 111 -19.95 14.23 1.12
CA TYR A 111 -20.58 15.24 1.98
C TYR A 111 -21.15 16.39 1.15
N ARG A 112 -20.38 16.92 0.20
CA ARG A 112 -20.83 17.99 -0.71
C ARG A 112 -22.01 17.56 -1.58
N GLU A 113 -21.98 16.34 -2.11
CA GLU A 113 -23.10 15.80 -2.88
C GLU A 113 -24.37 15.70 -2.02
N LEU A 114 -24.24 15.24 -0.78
CA LEU A 114 -25.35 15.17 0.16
C LEU A 114 -25.90 16.57 0.48
N GLU A 115 -25.03 17.55 0.75
CA GLU A 115 -25.41 18.94 0.99
C GLU A 115 -26.19 19.52 -0.21
N GLN A 116 -25.73 19.29 -1.44
CA GLN A 116 -26.46 19.70 -2.64
C GLN A 116 -27.83 19.04 -2.77
N ARG A 117 -27.96 17.76 -2.42
CA ARG A 117 -29.25 17.06 -2.42
C ARG A 117 -30.20 17.63 -1.37
N ILE A 118 -29.72 17.99 -0.19
CA ILE A 118 -30.52 18.64 0.87
C ILE A 118 -31.03 19.99 0.37
N LEU A 119 -30.15 20.85 -0.15
CA LEU A 119 -30.54 22.15 -0.70
C LEU A 119 -31.58 22.02 -1.82
N SER A 120 -31.44 21.03 -2.70
CA SER A 120 -32.43 20.75 -3.74
C SER A 120 -33.77 20.28 -3.17
N MET A 121 -33.77 19.52 -2.08
CA MET A 121 -35.00 19.11 -1.39
C MET A 121 -35.68 20.30 -0.70
N GLU A 122 -34.93 21.19 -0.05
CA GLU A 122 -35.46 22.42 0.54
C GLU A 122 -36.16 23.29 -0.51
N GLN A 123 -35.53 23.50 -1.67
CA GLN A 123 -36.14 24.24 -2.78
C GLN A 123 -37.47 23.62 -3.26
N LYS A 124 -37.50 22.29 -3.41
CA LYS A 124 -38.74 21.58 -3.81
C LYS A 124 -39.83 21.70 -2.75
N LEU A 125 -39.49 21.71 -1.47
CA LEU A 125 -40.44 21.92 -0.39
C LEU A 125 -41.02 23.34 -0.39
N ASP A 126 -40.19 24.35 -0.64
CA ASP A 126 -40.64 25.74 -0.78
C ASP A 126 -41.59 25.91 -1.98
N GLU A 127 -41.27 25.29 -3.12
CA GLU A 127 -42.15 25.26 -4.29
C GLU A 127 -43.49 24.60 -3.98
N LEU A 128 -43.47 23.44 -3.32
CA LEU A 128 -44.66 22.72 -2.91
C LEU A 128 -45.52 23.57 -1.95
N SER A 129 -44.90 24.23 -0.98
CA SER A 129 -45.56 25.15 -0.04
C SER A 129 -46.25 26.28 -0.79
N ARG A 130 -45.58 26.92 -1.76
CA ARG A 130 -46.18 27.97 -2.60
C ARG A 130 -47.39 27.44 -3.40
N CYS A 131 -47.27 26.27 -4.00
CA CYS A 131 -48.40 25.64 -4.71
C CYS A 131 -49.60 25.37 -3.78
N PHE A 132 -49.35 24.91 -2.54
CA PHE A 132 -50.43 24.74 -1.57
C PHE A 132 -51.09 26.06 -1.18
N HIS A 133 -50.33 27.12 -0.97
CA HIS A 133 -50.90 28.45 -0.70
C HIS A 133 -51.75 28.95 -1.87
N GLN A 134 -51.24 28.83 -3.09
CA GLN A 134 -52.00 29.22 -4.30
C GLN A 134 -53.29 28.42 -4.46
N THR A 135 -53.24 27.09 -4.27
CA THR A 135 -54.45 26.26 -4.36
C THR A 135 -55.44 26.59 -3.24
N SER A 136 -54.97 26.85 -2.03
CA SER A 136 -55.82 27.30 -0.91
C SER A 136 -56.50 28.64 -1.22
N GLU A 137 -55.77 29.63 -1.75
CA GLU A 137 -56.34 30.92 -2.15
C GLU A 137 -57.40 30.77 -3.26
N LEU A 138 -57.12 29.96 -4.29
CA LEU A 138 -58.08 29.69 -5.36
C LEU A 138 -59.35 29.01 -4.82
N LEU A 139 -59.22 28.06 -3.89
CA LEU A 139 -60.36 27.43 -3.24
C LEU A 139 -61.18 28.42 -2.41
N SER A 140 -60.54 29.31 -1.65
CA SER A 140 -61.22 30.39 -0.91
C SER A 140 -61.98 31.33 -1.85
N GLN A 141 -61.40 31.69 -3.00
CA GLN A 141 -62.07 32.52 -4.01
C GLN A 141 -63.29 31.82 -4.61
N VAL A 142 -63.20 30.50 -4.90
CA VAL A 142 -64.33 29.71 -5.40
C VAL A 142 -65.44 29.59 -4.35
N LEU A 143 -65.10 29.37 -3.09
CA LEU A 143 -66.08 29.33 -1.99
C LEU A 143 -66.80 30.66 -1.80
N LEU A 144 -66.07 31.79 -1.85
CA LEU A 144 -66.67 33.12 -1.78
C LEU A 144 -67.58 33.40 -2.97
N ARG A 145 -67.19 33.00 -4.19
CA ARG A 145 -68.06 33.12 -5.38
C ARG A 145 -69.28 32.22 -5.37
N ARG A 146 -69.29 31.15 -4.56
CA ARG A 146 -70.43 30.24 -4.40
C ARG A 146 -71.44 30.71 -3.35
N ASN A 147 -71.09 31.70 -2.53
CA ASN A 147 -71.94 32.31 -1.50
C ASN A 147 -72.50 33.72 -1.84
N PRO A 148 -73.05 34.01 -3.04
CA PRO A 148 -74.01 35.09 -3.18
C PRO A 148 -75.42 34.53 -2.94
N GLU A 149 -76.24 35.26 -2.17
CA GLU A 149 -77.68 35.00 -1.94
C GLU A 149 -78.06 33.89 -0.93
N ILE A 150 -77.88 34.18 0.37
CA ILE A 150 -78.97 33.94 1.34
C ILE A 150 -79.10 35.22 2.17
N ARG A 151 -79.98 36.12 1.73
CA ARG A 151 -80.50 37.25 2.52
C ARG A 151 -82.02 37.20 2.52
#